data_AF-A0A1V9YGQ8-F1
#
_entry.id   AF-A0A1V9YGQ8-F1
#
_cell.length_a   1.000
_cell.length_b   1.000
_cell.length_c   1.000
_cell.angle_alpha   90.00
_cell.angle_beta   90.00
_cell.angle_gamma   90.00
#
_symmetry.space_group_name_H-M   'P 1'
#
loop_
_entity.id
_entity.type
_entity.pdbx_description
1 polymer ?
#
loop_
_entity_poly.entity_id
_entity_poly.type
_entity_poly.pdbx_seq_one_letter_code
_entity_poly.pdbx_strand_id
1 'polypeptide(L)'
;MSTAVLASPDLVTLITAFQDGIYACLRDLPTKSNARAAFLTRSDQPTPFYILHRFARCRPHEVSPRLLAAIALRGDVSSMRLLHDIFPEVPLRPRLAERIIRRGHHDMLRYLIEERSAACTDGAMIAAAHYGHLDILRYLHEQRLKPCSASAVAAAFRGGHMACVEYLWIQCPDNDFSEK
;
A
#
# COMPACT_ATOMS: atom_id res chain seq x y z
N MET A 1 -30.92 -16.50 39.47
CA MET A 1 -29.82 -17.44 39.15
C MET A 1 -28.74 -16.69 38.38
N SER A 2 -27.51 -16.70 38.91
CA SER A 2 -26.23 -16.51 38.20
C SER A 2 -25.85 -15.17 37.54
N THR A 3 -25.79 -14.05 38.28
CA THR A 3 -24.85 -12.96 37.93
C THR A 3 -23.47 -13.14 38.56
N ALA A 4 -23.38 -13.90 39.66
CA ALA A 4 -22.12 -14.19 40.35
C ALA A 4 -21.10 -14.97 39.49
N VAL A 5 -21.59 -15.78 38.53
CA VAL A 5 -20.73 -16.58 37.64
C VAL A 5 -19.96 -15.70 36.64
N LEU A 6 -20.47 -14.50 36.31
CA LEU A 6 -19.80 -13.55 35.41
C LEU A 6 -18.85 -12.59 36.14
N ALA A 7 -18.87 -12.57 37.48
CA ALA A 7 -18.02 -11.70 38.28
C ALA A 7 -16.72 -12.40 38.74
N SER A 8 -16.58 -13.71 38.49
CA SER A 8 -15.36 -14.43 38.84
C SER A 8 -14.22 -14.04 37.88
N PRO A 9 -13.10 -13.51 38.39
CA PRO A 9 -12.01 -13.02 37.56
C PRO A 9 -11.37 -14.13 36.72
N ASP A 10 -11.37 -15.36 37.22
CA ASP A 10 -10.84 -16.54 36.52
C ASP A 10 -11.72 -16.95 35.33
N LEU A 11 -13.03 -16.75 35.44
CA LEU A 11 -13.98 -17.09 34.39
C LEU A 11 -14.04 -15.97 33.34
N VAL A 12 -13.92 -14.71 33.75
CA VAL A 12 -13.74 -13.57 32.83
C VAL A 12 -12.43 -13.71 32.05
N THR A 13 -11.32 -14.06 32.70
CA THR A 13 -10.03 -14.27 32.03
C THR A 13 -10.08 -15.45 31.06
N LEU A 14 -10.69 -16.58 31.45
CA LEU A 14 -10.96 -17.72 30.55
C LEU A 14 -11.88 -17.35 29.38
N ILE A 15 -12.95 -16.60 29.60
CA ILE A 15 -13.84 -16.14 28.53
C ILE A 15 -13.09 -15.20 27.59
N THR A 16 -12.32 -14.24 28.10
CA THR A 16 -11.52 -13.35 27.25
C THR A 16 -10.38 -14.06 26.52
N ALA A 17 -9.90 -15.19 27.07
CA ALA A 17 -8.89 -16.03 26.45
C ALA A 17 -9.47 -16.96 25.36
N PHE A 18 -10.75 -17.34 25.45
CA PHE A 18 -11.41 -18.27 24.50
C PHE A 18 -12.39 -17.63 23.53
N GLN A 19 -12.96 -16.46 23.86
CA GLN A 19 -13.86 -15.72 23.00
C GLN A 19 -13.14 -14.53 22.36
N ASP A 20 -12.45 -14.80 21.26
CA ASP A 20 -12.48 -13.85 20.15
C ASP A 20 -13.88 -13.94 19.51
N GLY A 21 -14.91 -13.53 20.24
CA GLY A 21 -16.25 -13.39 19.69
C GLY A 21 -16.16 -12.51 18.43
N ILE A 22 -16.88 -12.88 17.36
CA ILE A 22 -16.96 -12.02 16.17
C ILE A 22 -17.51 -10.68 16.66
N TYR A 23 -16.62 -9.68 16.78
CA TYR A 23 -16.99 -8.37 17.28
C TYR A 23 -18.21 -7.88 16.49
N ALA A 24 -19.14 -7.17 17.10
CA ALA A 24 -20.35 -6.70 16.42
C ALA A 24 -20.04 -6.01 15.08
N CYS A 25 -18.92 -5.27 15.02
CA CYS A 25 -18.41 -4.62 13.81
C CYS A 25 -17.83 -5.55 12.73
N LEU A 26 -17.49 -6.80 13.07
CA LEU A 26 -17.06 -7.85 12.14
C LEU A 26 -18.21 -8.81 11.76
N ARG A 27 -19.40 -8.66 12.36
CA ARG A 27 -20.55 -9.55 12.13
C ARG A 27 -21.12 -9.40 10.72
N ASP A 28 -21.07 -8.18 10.19
CA ASP A 28 -21.55 -7.84 8.84
C ASP A 28 -20.50 -8.11 7.75
N LEU A 29 -19.33 -8.65 8.11
CA LEU A 29 -18.32 -8.99 7.12
C LEU A 29 -18.82 -10.15 6.26
N PRO A 30 -18.88 -9.96 4.92
CA PRO A 30 -19.36 -11.01 4.03
C PRO A 30 -18.49 -12.26 4.15
N THR A 31 -19.06 -13.44 3.91
CA THR A 31 -18.34 -14.71 4.16
C THR A 31 -17.22 -15.00 3.15
N LYS A 32 -17.34 -14.48 1.93
CA LYS A 32 -16.35 -14.65 0.85
C LYS A 32 -15.18 -13.68 1.03
N SER A 33 -13.94 -14.16 0.99
CA SER A 33 -12.73 -13.31 1.19
C SER A 33 -12.67 -12.12 0.22
N ASN A 34 -13.09 -12.33 -1.04
CA ASN A 34 -13.14 -11.25 -2.05
C ASN A 34 -14.16 -10.17 -1.68
N ALA A 35 -15.30 -10.56 -1.14
CA ALA A 35 -16.31 -9.62 -0.68
C ALA A 35 -15.86 -8.90 0.59
N ARG A 36 -15.06 -9.55 1.47
CA ARG A 36 -14.49 -8.90 2.66
C ARG A 36 -13.49 -7.83 2.29
N ALA A 37 -12.57 -8.15 1.39
CA ALA A 37 -11.61 -7.16 0.90
C ALA A 37 -12.33 -5.96 0.28
N ALA A 38 -13.36 -6.18 -0.54
CA ALA A 38 -14.17 -5.11 -1.12
C ALA A 38 -14.98 -4.33 -0.07
N PHE A 39 -15.50 -5.01 0.97
CA PHE A 39 -16.26 -4.38 2.06
C PHE A 39 -15.36 -3.50 2.94
N LEU A 40 -14.19 -4.01 3.33
CA LEU A 40 -13.18 -3.27 4.07
C LEU A 40 -12.55 -2.13 3.25
N THR A 41 -12.82 -2.04 1.95
CA THR A 41 -12.23 -1.04 1.05
C THR A 41 -13.28 -0.27 0.26
N ARG A 42 -14.56 -0.41 0.60
CA ARG A 42 -15.68 0.23 -0.10
C ARG A 42 -15.53 1.75 -0.06
N SER A 43 -15.76 2.39 -1.21
CA SER A 43 -15.34 3.75 -1.57
C SER A 43 -15.81 4.87 -0.65
N ASP A 44 -16.94 4.70 0.04
CA ASP A 44 -17.65 5.84 0.65
C ASP A 44 -17.30 6.15 2.11
N GLN A 45 -16.52 5.28 2.78
CA GLN A 45 -16.02 5.54 4.14
C GLN A 45 -14.60 5.01 4.29
N PRO A 46 -13.65 5.78 4.86
CA PRO A 46 -12.37 5.22 5.29
C PRO A 46 -12.68 4.06 6.24
N THR A 47 -12.05 2.91 6.02
CA THR A 47 -12.21 1.80 6.96
C THR A 47 -11.69 2.30 8.29
N PRO A 48 -12.50 2.30 9.36
CA PRO A 48 -12.01 2.75 10.64
C PRO A 48 -10.80 1.90 11.02
N PHE A 49 -9.66 2.55 11.25
CA PHE A 49 -8.37 1.94 11.56
C PHE A 49 -8.48 0.80 12.59
N TYR A 50 -9.37 0.96 13.58
CA TYR A 50 -9.64 -0.05 14.60
C TYR A 50 -10.25 -1.36 14.06
N ILE A 51 -11.08 -1.31 13.01
CA ILE A 51 -11.69 -2.52 12.40
C ILE A 51 -10.62 -3.31 11.64
N LEU A 52 -9.77 -2.62 10.87
CA LEU A 52 -8.67 -3.25 10.15
C LEU A 52 -7.66 -3.85 11.13
N HIS A 53 -7.27 -3.10 12.17
CA HIS A 53 -6.37 -3.58 13.21
C HIS A 53 -6.89 -4.86 13.89
N ARG A 54 -8.19 -4.88 14.29
CA ARG A 54 -8.80 -6.08 14.89
C ARG A 54 -8.92 -7.23 13.91
N PHE A 55 -9.30 -6.96 12.66
CA PHE A 55 -9.40 -7.99 11.62
C PHE A 55 -8.03 -8.66 11.37
N ALA A 56 -6.97 -7.86 11.28
CA ALA A 56 -5.62 -8.35 11.08
C ALA A 56 -5.13 -9.26 12.23
N ARG A 57 -5.47 -8.93 13.49
CA ARG A 57 -5.10 -9.76 14.66
C ARG A 57 -5.93 -11.04 14.76
N CYS A 58 -7.26 -10.97 14.56
CA CYS A 58 -8.13 -12.12 14.74
C CYS A 58 -8.13 -13.09 13.55
N ARG A 59 -7.85 -12.61 12.33
CA ARG A 59 -7.86 -13.44 11.11
C ARG A 59 -6.64 -13.22 10.23
N PRO A 60 -5.43 -13.57 10.73
CA PRO A 60 -4.19 -13.37 10.01
C PRO A 60 -4.17 -14.09 8.65
N HIS A 61 -4.68 -15.32 8.60
CA HIS A 61 -4.72 -16.14 7.38
C HIS A 61 -5.69 -15.62 6.30
N GLU A 62 -6.61 -14.71 6.64
CA GLU A 62 -7.56 -14.14 5.68
C GLU A 62 -7.11 -12.79 5.10
N VAL A 63 -5.94 -12.27 5.53
CA VAL A 63 -5.35 -11.04 4.97
C VAL A 63 -4.87 -11.31 3.55
N SER A 64 -5.80 -11.17 2.61
CA SER A 64 -5.52 -11.39 1.21
C SER A 64 -4.58 -10.31 0.65
N PRO A 65 -3.71 -10.64 -0.32
CA PRO A 65 -2.89 -9.64 -1.01
C PRO A 65 -3.73 -8.57 -1.73
N ARG A 66 -5.03 -8.84 -1.97
CA ARG A 66 -6.00 -7.87 -2.50
C ARG A 66 -6.36 -6.80 -1.48
N LEU A 67 -6.51 -7.17 -0.20
CA LEU A 67 -6.77 -6.21 0.88
C LEU A 67 -5.58 -5.26 1.04
N LEU A 68 -4.37 -5.81 1.09
CA LEU A 68 -3.13 -5.01 1.09
C LEU A 68 -3.07 -4.08 -0.13
N ALA A 69 -3.35 -4.60 -1.32
CA ALA A 69 -3.36 -3.78 -2.52
C ALA A 69 -4.40 -2.65 -2.46
N ALA A 70 -5.57 -2.90 -1.89
CA ALA A 70 -6.63 -1.91 -1.79
C ALA A 70 -6.34 -0.83 -0.74
N ILE A 71 -5.76 -1.19 0.40
CA ILE A 71 -5.24 -0.23 1.39
C ILE A 71 -4.15 0.62 0.75
N ALA A 72 -3.26 -0.04 -0.01
CA ALA A 72 -2.20 0.67 -0.70
C ALA A 72 -2.73 1.65 -1.78
N LEU A 73 -3.84 1.32 -2.43
CA LEU A 73 -4.46 2.22 -3.40
C LEU A 73 -5.22 3.39 -2.76
N ARG A 74 -5.45 3.37 -1.44
CA ARG A 74 -6.04 4.50 -0.71
C ARG A 74 -4.99 5.50 -0.22
N GLY A 75 -3.72 5.12 -0.15
CA GLY A 75 -2.68 5.96 0.46
C GLY A 75 -2.71 5.94 1.99
N ASP A 76 -3.43 5.02 2.63
CA ASP A 76 -3.48 4.90 4.09
C ASP A 76 -2.21 4.21 4.64
N VAL A 77 -1.19 5.02 4.92
CA VAL A 77 0.11 4.56 5.43
C VAL A 77 -0.02 3.93 6.81
N SER A 78 -0.90 4.44 7.67
CA SER A 78 -1.08 3.95 9.03
C SER A 78 -1.60 2.51 9.04
N SER A 79 -2.63 2.23 8.24
CA SER A 79 -3.16 0.87 8.09
C SER A 79 -2.14 -0.06 7.42
N MET A 80 -1.33 0.46 6.50
CA MET A 80 -0.27 -0.33 5.85
C MET A 80 0.85 -0.70 6.84
N ARG A 81 1.28 0.24 7.70
CA ARG A 81 2.26 0.01 8.77
C ARG A 81 1.82 -1.08 9.73
N LEU A 82 0.59 -0.99 10.24
CA LEU A 82 0.04 -2.03 11.11
C LEU A 82 0.06 -3.42 10.45
N LEU A 83 -0.32 -3.50 9.18
CA LEU A 83 -0.29 -4.78 8.48
C LEU A 83 1.13 -5.28 8.25
N HIS A 84 2.11 -4.37 8.12
CA HIS A 84 3.50 -4.75 8.01
C HIS A 84 4.07 -5.23 9.36
N ASP A 85 3.74 -4.56 10.46
CA ASP A 85 4.12 -4.95 11.83
C ASP A 85 3.58 -6.34 12.19
N ILE A 86 2.35 -6.66 11.74
CA ILE A 86 1.73 -7.97 11.99
C ILE A 86 2.23 -9.01 10.97
N PHE A 87 2.55 -8.61 9.73
CA PHE A 87 2.98 -9.50 8.65
C PHE A 87 4.18 -8.95 7.89
N PRO A 88 5.40 -9.21 8.37
CA PRO A 88 6.62 -8.71 7.74
C PRO A 88 6.91 -9.39 6.39
N GLU A 89 6.37 -10.58 6.12
CA GLU A 89 6.74 -11.36 4.94
C GLU A 89 5.92 -11.10 3.67
N VAL A 90 4.77 -10.40 3.73
CA VAL A 90 3.85 -10.39 2.59
C VAL A 90 4.48 -9.75 1.35
N PRO A 91 4.73 -10.48 0.25
CA PRO A 91 5.44 -9.94 -0.90
C PRO A 91 4.63 -8.84 -1.58
N LEU A 92 5.19 -7.63 -1.62
CA LEU A 92 4.63 -6.52 -2.36
C LEU A 92 4.95 -6.75 -3.84
N ARG A 93 3.91 -6.83 -4.68
CA ARG A 93 4.11 -6.99 -6.12
C ARG A 93 4.63 -5.68 -6.72
N PRO A 94 5.56 -5.71 -7.69
CA PRO A 94 6.08 -4.50 -8.33
C PRO A 94 4.96 -3.68 -9.01
N ARG A 95 3.96 -4.36 -9.59
CA ARG A 95 2.76 -3.72 -10.17
C ARG A 95 1.93 -2.90 -9.16
N LEU A 96 2.13 -3.10 -7.86
CA LEU A 96 1.48 -2.29 -6.83
C LEU A 96 2.02 -0.85 -6.88
N ALA A 97 3.34 -0.68 -6.94
CA ALA A 97 3.99 0.63 -6.96
C ALA A 97 3.47 1.47 -8.14
N GLU A 98 3.44 0.91 -9.36
CA GLU A 98 2.88 1.59 -10.54
C GLU A 98 1.44 2.08 -10.32
N ARG A 99 0.58 1.29 -9.65
CA ARG A 99 -0.80 1.69 -9.39
C ARG A 99 -0.91 2.77 -8.30
N ILE A 100 -0.01 2.78 -7.32
CA ILE A 100 0.08 3.83 -6.29
C ILE A 100 0.54 5.14 -6.94
N ILE A 101 1.55 5.06 -7.81
CA ILE A 101 2.06 6.18 -8.60
C ILE A 101 0.93 6.75 -9.46
N ARG A 102 0.21 5.92 -10.21
CA ARG A 102 -0.95 6.36 -11.01
C ARG A 102 -2.01 7.11 -10.19
N ARG A 103 -2.12 6.85 -8.88
CA ARG A 103 -3.07 7.54 -8.00
C ARG A 103 -2.48 8.79 -7.32
N GLY A 104 -1.17 9.03 -7.43
CA GLY A 104 -0.49 10.17 -6.80
C GLY A 104 -0.26 10.02 -5.29
N HIS A 105 -0.30 8.80 -4.73
CA HIS A 105 -0.08 8.60 -3.30
C HIS A 105 1.42 8.58 -2.94
N HIS A 106 2.04 9.76 -2.88
CA HIS A 106 3.47 9.95 -2.67
C HIS A 106 3.98 9.40 -1.33
N ASP A 107 3.29 9.69 -0.23
CA ASP A 107 3.71 9.27 1.12
C ASP A 107 3.77 7.75 1.27
N MET A 108 2.81 7.07 0.64
CA MET A 108 2.79 5.62 0.64
C MET A 108 3.89 5.02 -0.22
N LEU A 109 4.21 5.65 -1.35
CA LEU A 109 5.35 5.20 -2.16
C LEU A 109 6.65 5.32 -1.37
N ARG A 110 6.89 6.45 -0.70
CA ARG A 110 8.07 6.65 0.16
C ARG A 110 8.16 5.57 1.22
N TYR A 111 7.05 5.32 1.93
CA TYR A 111 6.98 4.25 2.93
C TYR A 111 7.35 2.88 2.36
N LEU A 112 6.83 2.52 1.18
CA LEU A 112 7.15 1.23 0.56
C LEU A 112 8.59 1.12 0.05
N ILE A 113 9.20 2.23 -0.35
CA ILE A 113 10.59 2.28 -0.81
C ILE A 113 11.54 2.15 0.38
N GLU A 114 11.28 2.87 1.47
CA GLU A 114 12.06 2.83 2.72
C GLU A 114 12.04 1.44 3.36
N GLU A 115 10.86 0.81 3.47
CA GLU A 115 10.72 -0.48 4.16
C GLU A 115 11.24 -1.67 3.36
N ARG A 116 11.19 -1.62 2.02
CA ARG A 116 11.42 -2.83 1.22
C ARG A 116 12.40 -2.76 0.07
N SER A 117 12.90 -1.60 -0.35
CA SER A 117 13.86 -1.36 -1.46
C SER A 117 13.57 -2.04 -2.83
N ALA A 118 12.69 -3.03 -2.89
CA ALA A 118 12.36 -3.91 -4.01
C ALA A 118 11.13 -3.42 -4.80
N ALA A 119 10.49 -2.34 -4.36
CA ALA A 119 9.38 -1.71 -5.08
C ALA A 119 9.84 -0.86 -6.28
N CYS A 120 11.14 -0.54 -6.36
CA CYS A 120 11.70 0.32 -7.39
C CYS A 120 12.11 -0.47 -8.65
N THR A 121 11.11 -0.72 -9.49
CA THR A 121 11.30 -1.22 -10.86
C THR A 121 11.43 -0.06 -11.85
N ASP A 122 11.96 -0.33 -13.06
CA ASP A 122 11.99 0.68 -14.15
C ASP A 122 10.58 1.24 -14.43
N GLY A 123 9.57 0.37 -14.29
CA GLY A 123 8.16 0.72 -14.43
C GLY A 123 7.71 1.82 -13.48
N ALA A 124 8.28 1.93 -12.28
CA ALA A 124 7.94 2.99 -11.33
C ALA A 124 8.38 4.37 -11.83
N MET A 125 9.61 4.49 -12.34
CA MET A 125 10.13 5.76 -12.88
C MET A 125 9.39 6.16 -14.16
N ILE A 126 9.15 5.20 -15.06
CA ILE A 126 8.38 5.42 -16.29
C ILE A 126 6.94 5.85 -15.96
N ALA A 127 6.29 5.20 -14.99
CA ALA A 127 4.95 5.57 -14.56
C ALA A 127 4.93 6.97 -13.94
N ALA A 128 5.91 7.32 -13.10
CA ALA A 128 5.99 8.64 -12.47
C ALA A 128 6.14 9.74 -13.52
N ALA A 129 6.98 9.51 -14.55
CA ALA A 129 7.12 10.37 -15.70
C ALA A 129 5.82 10.48 -16.51
N HIS A 130 5.18 9.35 -16.82
CA HIS A 130 3.95 9.30 -17.60
C HIS A 130 2.77 10.01 -16.94
N TYR A 131 2.65 9.96 -15.60
CA TYR A 131 1.58 10.60 -14.84
C TYR A 131 1.96 11.97 -14.27
N GLY A 132 3.18 12.44 -14.52
CA GLY A 132 3.61 13.80 -14.16
C GLY A 132 3.96 14.00 -12.70
N HIS A 133 4.29 12.92 -11.97
CA HIS A 133 4.62 12.98 -10.56
C HIS A 133 6.10 13.33 -10.34
N LEU A 134 6.42 14.61 -10.53
CA LEU A 134 7.77 15.16 -10.39
C LEU A 134 8.39 14.85 -9.01
N ASP A 135 7.62 14.94 -7.93
CA ASP A 135 8.10 14.66 -6.58
C ASP A 135 8.57 13.22 -6.40
N ILE A 136 7.88 12.27 -7.06
CA ILE A 136 8.30 10.86 -7.09
C ILE A 136 9.55 10.70 -7.93
N LEU A 137 9.64 11.35 -9.10
CA LEU A 137 10.83 11.29 -9.94
C LEU A 137 12.07 11.81 -9.21
N ARG A 138 11.96 12.95 -8.52
CA ARG A 138 13.03 13.50 -7.68
C ARG A 138 13.46 12.52 -6.59
N TYR A 139 12.50 11.98 -5.86
CA TYR A 139 12.78 11.02 -4.79
C TYR A 139 13.44 9.74 -5.32
N LEU A 140 12.95 9.18 -6.43
CA LEU A 140 13.54 7.99 -7.05
C LEU A 140 14.96 8.25 -7.56
N HIS A 141 15.23 9.43 -8.10
CA HIS A 141 16.54 9.84 -8.58
C HIS A 141 17.53 10.08 -7.43
N GLU A 142 17.09 10.75 -6.35
CA GLU A 142 17.89 11.01 -5.14
C GLU A 142 18.33 9.73 -4.44
N GLN A 143 17.47 8.70 -4.41
CA GLN A 143 17.80 7.38 -3.87
C GLN A 143 18.81 6.61 -4.74
N ARG A 144 19.32 7.21 -5.85
CA ARG A 144 20.22 6.59 -6.84
C ARG A 144 19.75 5.22 -7.33
N LEU A 145 18.45 4.97 -7.27
CA LEU A 145 17.93 3.62 -7.50
C LEU A 145 18.14 3.20 -8.94
N LYS A 146 18.09 4.14 -9.90
CA LYS A 146 18.43 3.91 -11.32
C LYS A 146 18.90 5.16 -12.06
N PRO A 147 19.79 5.01 -13.07
CA PRO A 147 20.08 6.07 -14.01
C PRO A 147 18.84 6.38 -14.85
N CYS A 148 18.77 7.62 -15.33
CA CYS A 148 17.77 8.05 -16.29
C CYS A 148 17.59 7.04 -17.43
N SER A 149 16.35 6.66 -17.72
CA SER A 149 16.04 5.86 -18.91
C SER A 149 15.44 6.76 -19.99
N ALA A 150 15.91 6.64 -21.23
CA ALA A 150 15.30 7.29 -22.40
C ALA A 150 13.79 6.98 -22.51
N SER A 151 13.38 5.80 -22.03
CA SER A 151 11.97 5.40 -21.95
C SER A 151 11.14 6.27 -20.99
N ALA A 152 11.73 6.76 -19.89
CA ALA A 152 11.07 7.64 -18.95
C ALA A 152 10.86 9.05 -19.54
N VAL A 153 11.85 9.55 -20.29
CA VAL A 153 11.72 10.82 -21.03
C VAL A 153 10.60 10.72 -22.07
N ALA A 154 10.61 9.66 -22.90
CA ALA A 154 9.55 9.42 -23.87
C ALA A 154 8.16 9.27 -23.21
N ALA A 155 8.09 8.67 -22.02
CA ALA A 155 6.85 8.55 -21.26
C ALA A 155 6.35 9.89 -20.71
N ALA A 156 7.23 10.76 -20.21
CA ALA A 156 6.87 12.13 -19.81
C ALA A 156 6.36 12.95 -20.99
N PHE A 157 6.98 12.81 -22.17
CA PHE A 157 6.49 13.43 -23.40
C PHE A 157 5.09 12.92 -23.78
N ARG A 158 4.84 11.60 -23.74
CA ARG A 158 3.51 11.04 -24.02
C ARG A 158 2.46 11.47 -23.00
N GLY A 159 2.85 11.65 -21.74
CA GLY A 159 2.00 12.20 -20.68
C GLY A 159 1.76 13.70 -20.77
N GLY A 160 2.51 14.44 -21.60
CA GLY A 160 2.43 15.89 -21.72
C GLY A 160 3.01 16.65 -20.50
N HIS A 161 3.84 16.00 -19.70
CA HIS A 161 4.35 16.56 -18.45
C HIS A 161 5.73 17.20 -18.62
N MET A 162 5.76 18.42 -19.15
CA MET A 162 6.99 19.15 -19.49
C MET A 162 7.93 19.34 -18.29
N ALA A 163 7.41 19.59 -17.09
CA ALA A 163 8.25 19.71 -15.88
C ALA A 163 9.04 18.42 -15.58
N CYS A 164 8.47 17.25 -15.88
CA CYS A 164 9.18 15.97 -15.73
C CYS A 164 10.22 15.78 -16.84
N VAL A 165 9.93 16.24 -18.06
CA VAL A 165 10.89 16.22 -19.19
C VAL A 165 12.09 17.09 -18.88
N GLU A 166 11.88 18.34 -18.45
CA GLU A 166 12.96 19.27 -18.10
C GLU A 166 13.82 18.71 -16.97
N TYR A 167 13.18 18.17 -15.92
CA TYR A 167 13.90 17.57 -14.81
C TYR A 167 14.75 16.38 -15.25
N LEU A 168 14.20 15.46 -16.05
CA LEU A 168 14.97 14.35 -16.58
C LEU A 168 16.08 14.86 -17.50
N TRP A 169 15.79 15.75 -18.45
CA TRP A 169 16.78 16.29 -19.39
C TRP A 169 17.99 16.94 -18.71
N ILE A 170 17.77 17.66 -17.60
CA ILE A 170 18.85 18.28 -16.81
C ILE A 170 19.71 17.23 -16.10
N GLN A 171 19.10 16.14 -15.64
CA GLN A 171 19.77 15.11 -14.82
C GLN A 171 20.41 13.98 -15.65
N CYS A 172 20.15 13.90 -16.96
CA CYS A 172 20.72 12.89 -17.85
C CYS A 172 21.73 13.53 -18.83
N PRO A 173 23.02 13.66 -18.46
CA PRO A 173 24.02 14.27 -19.34
C PRO A 173 24.44 13.38 -20.53
N ASP A 174 24.22 12.07 -20.45
CA ASP A 174 24.55 11.13 -21.53
C ASP A 174 23.36 10.95 -22.48
N ASN A 175 23.09 11.98 -23.27
CA ASN A 175 22.30 11.86 -24.49
C ASN A 175 23.14 11.17 -25.59
N ASP A 176 23.53 9.93 -25.36
CA ASP A 176 23.77 9.02 -26.48
C ASP A 176 22.38 8.56 -26.98
N PHE A 177 21.73 9.46 -27.73
CA PHE A 177 20.67 9.09 -28.68
C PHE A 177 21.27 8.36 -29.90
N SER A 178 22.35 7.61 -29.71
CA SER A 178 23.01 6.83 -30.73
C SER A 178 22.53 5.38 -30.66
N GLU A 179 21.57 5.11 -31.55
CA GLU A 179 21.48 3.86 -32.33
C GLU A 179 21.36 2.53 -31.58
N LYS A 180 20.11 2.06 -31.36
CA LYS A 180 19.46 0.96 -32.12
C LYS A 180 18.21 0.44 -31.41
#